data_AF-A0AAU0WIV7-F1
#
_entry.id   AF-A0AAU0WIV7-F1
#
_cell.length_a   1.000
_cell.length_b   1.000
_cell.length_c   1.000
_cell.angle_alpha   90.00
_cell.angle_beta   90.00
_cell.angle_gamma   90.00
#
_symmetry.space_group_name_H-M   'P 1'
#
loop_
_entity.id
_entity.type
_entity.pdbx_description
1 polymer ?
#
loop_
_entity_poly.entity_id
_entity_poly.type
_entity_poly.pdbx_seq_one_letter_code
_entity_poly.pdbx_strand_id
1 'polypeptide(L)'
;MRTSRSRGRTWRSAALAALLVTGTLTTVAPQAQGADARTETPVASTHPADGVAESVVRVKVPLPQSFGARPGACDWLSYLRYRAADGPSRSADADRILVAQPGILEGAGAFDSVARDTVALAAAQGQHIEFWALDRRSNCLEDHTGIASGDQHTAVDYYYRGRAVDGRSFAGFTGNDQLGWLAKLGIEQTVRDEHDLLTAELPDQGLRRRKVLCGGHSLGGVITGYFAAADFDGDPATTADAGQNQCAGYFALDTTISTSLADLSGSIPDDTDLPDVGIGYAAVQAGLDSGLLSRSLSAPVLLNPETMTLLAIAGVGAVQDPDAESDLPSYLPSDVDIEATNRFLFSKDTATFLTGSPAVKDFRLTNDAVLGALLDDNSVPLAFLQSSVGFFDGGPITDKNFPAANGSSQPTQLFGVDYKAIPAQPHGPLYTWRDYDRVGAADDPGYRSADGTPFTDASKEVTDIHELARSLAEQPLDFTEQYFPTKLVTDLELSDSPQVKRLVVHPEGLTANPTLTVLAGDGLLAGRIPTDLHPVVAPGYQHLDVLTAAPVQNDGRPEPVSTSLAAFARTPR
;
A
#
# COMPACT_ATOMS: atom_id res chain seq x y z
N MET A 1 -35.28 59.79 -47.65
CA MET A 1 -34.58 60.85 -48.39
C MET A 1 -33.12 60.39 -48.56
N ARG A 2 -32.68 60.18 -49.82
CA ARG A 2 -31.30 59.92 -50.35
C ARG A 2 -30.42 58.85 -49.66
N THR A 3 -30.31 57.59 -50.13
CA THR A 3 -29.63 57.00 -51.32
C THR A 3 -28.09 56.91 -51.28
N SER A 4 -27.53 55.70 -51.14
CA SER A 4 -26.54 55.05 -52.05
C SER A 4 -26.13 53.68 -51.48
N ARG A 5 -26.60 52.51 -51.96
CA ARG A 5 -26.19 51.69 -53.13
C ARG A 5 -24.71 51.32 -53.23
N SER A 6 -24.43 50.01 -53.13
CA SER A 6 -23.62 49.19 -54.07
C SER A 6 -23.54 47.73 -53.56
N ARG A 7 -24.33 46.77 -54.10
CA ARG A 7 -23.97 45.73 -55.11
C ARG A 7 -22.82 44.82 -54.63
N GLY A 8 -22.96 43.52 -54.45
CA GLY A 8 -23.54 42.40 -55.23
C GLY A 8 -22.63 41.17 -54.91
N ARG A 9 -22.97 39.89 -55.03
CA ARG A 9 -23.81 39.20 -56.02
C ARG A 9 -23.89 37.70 -55.63
N THR A 10 -25.08 37.10 -55.78
CA THR A 10 -25.42 35.69 -56.13
C THR A 10 -24.93 34.54 -55.23
N TRP A 11 -25.77 33.80 -54.48
CA TRP A 11 -26.88 32.89 -54.87
C TRP A 11 -26.53 31.88 -55.98
N ARG A 12 -26.50 30.59 -55.61
CA ARG A 12 -27.13 29.50 -56.36
C ARG A 12 -27.32 28.26 -55.47
N SER A 13 -28.56 28.07 -55.08
CA SER A 13 -29.15 26.80 -54.68
C SER A 13 -29.14 25.82 -55.85
N ALA A 14 -28.91 24.54 -55.60
CA ALA A 14 -29.45 23.45 -56.39
C ALA A 14 -29.62 22.23 -55.49
N ALA A 15 -30.80 21.63 -55.58
CA ALA A 15 -31.32 20.60 -54.71
C ALA A 15 -31.40 19.26 -55.46
N LEU A 16 -31.48 18.18 -54.66
CA LEU A 16 -32.08 16.87 -54.93
C LEU A 16 -31.49 15.98 -56.04
N ALA A 17 -30.98 14.81 -55.64
CA ALA A 17 -31.60 13.52 -56.01
C ALA A 17 -30.97 12.37 -55.19
N ALA A 18 -31.85 11.50 -54.69
CA ALA A 18 -31.56 10.30 -53.93
C ALA A 18 -31.02 9.16 -54.82
N LEU A 19 -30.20 8.28 -54.24
CA LEU A 19 -30.09 6.89 -54.64
C LEU A 19 -29.69 6.03 -53.43
N LEU A 20 -30.67 5.27 -52.96
CA LEU A 20 -30.49 4.13 -52.07
C LEU A 20 -29.66 3.07 -52.79
N VAL A 21 -28.53 2.67 -52.20
CA VAL A 21 -27.95 1.35 -52.45
C VAL A 21 -27.70 0.71 -51.09
N THR A 22 -28.52 -0.29 -50.79
CA THR A 22 -28.34 -1.26 -49.72
C THR A 22 -27.04 -2.04 -49.96
N GLY A 23 -26.08 -1.90 -49.05
CA GLY A 23 -24.88 -2.72 -48.98
C GLY A 23 -24.57 -3.04 -47.53
N THR A 24 -25.02 -4.20 -47.07
CA THR A 24 -24.63 -4.79 -45.80
C THR A 24 -23.16 -5.23 -45.87
N LEU A 25 -22.28 -4.48 -45.20
CA LEU A 25 -20.97 -4.96 -44.77
C LEU A 25 -20.83 -4.56 -43.30
N THR A 26 -21.04 -5.54 -42.43
CA THR A 26 -20.70 -5.48 -41.01
C THR A 26 -19.19 -5.47 -40.87
N THR A 27 -18.59 -4.28 -40.97
CA THR A 27 -17.27 -4.05 -40.38
C THR A 27 -17.50 -3.80 -38.89
N VAL A 28 -17.32 -4.83 -38.07
CA VAL A 28 -17.11 -4.64 -36.64
C VAL A 28 -15.76 -3.94 -36.51
N ALA A 29 -15.79 -2.61 -36.44
CA ALA A 29 -14.65 -1.85 -35.98
C ALA A 29 -14.40 -2.24 -34.51
N PRO A 30 -13.14 -2.44 -34.08
CA PRO A 30 -12.87 -2.58 -32.66
C PRO A 30 -13.40 -1.31 -31.97
N GLN A 31 -14.30 -1.49 -31.02
CA GLN A 31 -14.75 -0.38 -30.18
C GLN A 31 -13.51 0.23 -29.54
N ALA A 32 -13.24 1.49 -29.85
CA ALA A 32 -12.50 2.34 -28.95
C ALA A 32 -13.25 2.31 -27.61
N GLN A 33 -12.75 1.57 -26.62
CA GLN A 33 -13.12 1.81 -25.23
C GLN A 33 -12.78 3.27 -24.96
N GLY A 34 -13.82 4.10 -24.94
CA GLY A 34 -13.72 5.55 -24.97
C GLY A 34 -13.09 6.12 -23.70
N ALA A 35 -12.52 7.32 -23.82
CA ALA A 35 -11.88 8.08 -22.74
C ALA A 35 -12.75 8.25 -21.47
N ASP A 36 -14.05 7.96 -21.52
CA ASP A 36 -14.97 7.99 -20.37
C ASP A 36 -14.87 6.76 -19.45
N ALA A 37 -14.14 5.71 -19.84
CA ALA A 37 -13.98 4.46 -19.09
C ALA A 37 -12.57 4.24 -18.51
N ARG A 38 -11.61 5.10 -18.86
CA ARG A 38 -10.22 5.04 -18.35
C ARG A 38 -9.64 6.44 -18.24
N THR A 39 -9.02 6.76 -17.11
CA THR A 39 -8.23 7.99 -16.93
C THR A 39 -6.82 7.65 -16.48
N GLU A 40 -5.84 8.42 -16.91
CA GLU A 40 -4.46 8.32 -16.46
C GLU A 40 -3.96 9.73 -16.17
N THR A 41 -3.54 9.97 -14.93
CA THR A 41 -3.09 11.29 -14.47
C THR A 41 -1.66 11.15 -13.97
N PRO A 42 -0.70 11.94 -14.49
CA PRO A 42 0.67 11.95 -13.97
C PRO A 42 0.68 12.28 -12.48
N VAL A 43 1.54 11.59 -11.73
CA VAL A 43 1.83 11.93 -10.33
C VAL A 43 3.05 12.82 -10.30
N ALA A 44 2.95 13.95 -9.61
CA ALA A 44 4.10 14.78 -9.30
C ALA A 44 4.74 14.24 -8.03
N SER A 45 6.02 13.93 -8.07
CA SER A 45 6.76 13.51 -6.89
C SER A 45 8.16 14.12 -6.87
N THR A 46 8.69 14.32 -5.66
CA THR A 46 10.05 14.80 -5.39
C THR A 46 11.11 13.68 -5.39
N HIS A 47 10.74 12.46 -5.77
CA HIS A 47 11.62 11.27 -5.69
C HIS A 47 12.99 11.47 -6.40
N PRO A 48 14.12 11.04 -5.79
CA PRO A 48 15.46 11.21 -6.36
C PRO A 48 15.77 10.36 -7.61
N ALA A 49 15.16 9.18 -7.75
CA ALA A 49 15.24 8.34 -8.97
C ALA A 49 14.78 9.04 -10.25
N ASP A 50 15.72 9.72 -10.90
CA ASP A 50 15.59 10.29 -12.23
C ASP A 50 15.23 9.22 -13.26
N GLY A 51 14.27 9.53 -14.14
CA GLY A 51 13.95 8.68 -15.29
C GLY A 51 12.84 7.65 -15.09
N VAL A 52 12.14 7.65 -13.94
CA VAL A 52 10.87 6.92 -13.76
C VAL A 52 9.70 7.90 -13.86
N ALA A 53 8.74 7.58 -14.71
CA ALA A 53 7.47 8.28 -14.81
C ALA A 53 6.40 7.53 -14.02
N GLU A 54 5.64 8.27 -13.21
CA GLU A 54 4.55 7.76 -12.41
C GLU A 54 3.20 8.35 -12.85
N SER A 55 2.15 7.55 -12.80
CA SER A 55 0.78 8.00 -13.02
C SER A 55 -0.21 7.16 -12.22
N VAL A 56 -1.31 7.77 -11.77
CA VAL A 56 -2.48 7.04 -11.30
C VAL A 56 -3.38 6.72 -12.49
N VAL A 57 -3.64 5.44 -12.70
CA VAL A 57 -4.58 4.95 -13.71
C VAL A 57 -5.85 4.52 -13.03
N ARG A 58 -7.00 4.90 -13.59
CA ARG A 58 -8.32 4.48 -13.11
C ARG A 58 -9.12 3.90 -14.26
N VAL A 59 -9.76 2.76 -14.03
CA VAL A 59 -10.57 2.04 -15.01
C VAL A 59 -11.97 1.84 -14.43
N LYS A 60 -13.00 2.16 -15.22
CA LYS A 60 -14.39 2.02 -14.78
C LYS A 60 -14.83 0.57 -14.89
N VAL A 61 -14.90 -0.10 -13.74
CA VAL A 61 -15.37 -1.48 -13.59
C VAL A 61 -16.41 -1.49 -12.47
N PRO A 62 -17.70 -1.26 -12.79
CA PRO A 62 -18.75 -1.14 -11.78
C PRO A 62 -19.01 -2.45 -11.05
N LEU A 63 -19.21 -2.37 -9.73
CA LEU A 63 -19.65 -3.54 -8.96
C LEU A 63 -21.09 -3.94 -9.36
N PRO A 64 -21.45 -5.23 -9.24
CA PRO A 64 -22.81 -5.67 -9.44
C PRO A 64 -23.82 -4.94 -8.55
N GLN A 65 -25.08 -4.82 -8.99
CA GLN A 65 -26.15 -4.20 -8.19
C GLN A 65 -26.38 -4.91 -6.84
N SER A 66 -26.00 -6.18 -6.73
CA SER A 66 -26.09 -6.97 -5.50
C SER A 66 -25.25 -6.39 -4.35
N PHE A 67 -24.24 -5.55 -4.61
CA PHE A 67 -23.47 -4.86 -3.57
C PHE A 67 -24.26 -3.75 -2.87
N GLY A 68 -25.40 -3.34 -3.42
CA GLY A 68 -26.23 -2.28 -2.84
C GLY A 68 -25.67 -0.88 -3.08
N ALA A 69 -26.16 0.08 -2.29
CA ALA A 69 -25.77 1.48 -2.40
C ALA A 69 -24.33 1.70 -1.92
N ARG A 70 -23.59 2.52 -2.67
CA ARG A 70 -22.17 2.84 -2.46
C ARG A 70 -21.83 4.15 -3.18
N PRO A 71 -20.71 4.82 -2.85
CA PRO A 71 -20.23 5.97 -3.63
C PRO A 71 -19.91 5.59 -5.08
N GLY A 72 -20.21 6.48 -6.02
CA GLY A 72 -19.92 6.24 -7.45
C GLY A 72 -18.43 6.16 -7.78
N ALA A 73 -17.56 6.68 -6.90
CA ALA A 73 -16.11 6.51 -7.01
C ALA A 73 -15.69 5.04 -6.88
N CYS A 74 -16.44 4.24 -6.12
CA CYS A 74 -16.13 2.83 -5.85
C CYS A 74 -16.51 1.88 -7.00
N ASP A 75 -17.04 2.42 -8.11
CA ASP A 75 -17.22 1.72 -9.39
C ASP A 75 -15.99 1.83 -10.31
N TRP A 76 -14.88 2.36 -9.78
CA TRP A 76 -13.60 2.44 -10.45
C TRP A 76 -12.59 1.58 -9.71
N LEU A 77 -11.70 0.97 -10.49
CA LEU A 77 -10.48 0.34 -10.02
C LEU A 77 -9.32 1.25 -10.34
N SER A 78 -8.32 1.32 -9.46
CA SER A 78 -7.16 2.19 -9.62
C SER A 78 -5.87 1.42 -9.44
N TYR A 79 -4.78 1.94 -10.00
CA TYR A 79 -3.42 1.48 -9.72
C TYR A 79 -2.42 2.62 -9.94
N LEU A 80 -1.31 2.58 -9.20
CA LEU A 80 -0.13 3.40 -9.50
C LEU A 80 0.69 2.68 -10.57
N ARG A 81 1.02 3.40 -11.64
CA ARG A 81 1.78 2.91 -12.77
C ARG A 81 3.15 3.58 -12.79
N TYR A 82 4.19 2.78 -12.62
CA TYR A 82 5.59 3.19 -12.73
C TYR A 82 6.17 2.61 -14.02
N ARG A 83 6.86 3.46 -14.80
CA ARG A 83 7.54 3.04 -16.03
C ARG A 83 8.78 3.87 -16.28
N ALA A 84 9.73 3.35 -17.05
CA ALA A 84 10.84 4.16 -17.55
C ALA A 84 10.28 5.34 -18.37
N ALA A 85 10.76 6.55 -18.09
CA ALA A 85 10.28 7.78 -18.72
C ALA A 85 10.54 7.77 -20.23
N ASP A 86 11.68 7.21 -20.66
CA ASP A 86 12.08 7.00 -22.05
C ASP A 86 11.56 5.67 -22.64
N GLY A 87 10.90 4.84 -21.83
CA GLY A 87 10.24 3.61 -22.24
C GLY A 87 8.95 3.84 -23.03
N PRO A 88 8.31 2.75 -23.53
CA PRO A 88 7.07 2.84 -24.28
C PRO A 88 5.94 3.44 -23.44
N SER A 89 5.08 4.22 -24.06
CA SER A 89 3.92 4.83 -23.39
C SER A 89 2.74 3.86 -23.23
N ARG A 90 2.65 2.82 -24.05
CA ARG A 90 1.60 1.79 -23.97
C ARG A 90 2.13 0.58 -23.22
N SER A 91 1.39 0.14 -22.20
CA SER A 91 1.77 -1.03 -21.40
C SER A 91 1.92 -2.31 -22.21
N ALA A 92 1.10 -2.50 -23.23
CA ALA A 92 1.23 -3.64 -24.15
C ALA A 92 2.61 -3.71 -24.85
N ASP A 93 3.32 -2.58 -24.99
CA ASP A 93 4.64 -2.50 -25.62
C ASP A 93 5.78 -2.68 -24.62
N ALA A 94 5.54 -2.62 -23.30
CA ALA A 94 6.55 -2.89 -22.28
C ALA A 94 7.08 -4.33 -22.38
N ASP A 95 8.32 -4.55 -21.95
CA ASP A 95 8.94 -5.88 -21.96
C ASP A 95 8.26 -6.82 -20.95
N ARG A 96 7.91 -6.28 -19.79
CA ARG A 96 7.18 -6.93 -18.70
C ARG A 96 6.31 -5.93 -17.95
N ILE A 97 5.32 -6.45 -17.23
CA ILE A 97 4.47 -5.70 -16.33
C ILE A 97 4.39 -6.49 -15.04
N LEU A 98 4.90 -5.94 -13.94
CA LEU A 98 4.71 -6.48 -12.60
C LEU A 98 3.42 -5.89 -12.04
N VAL A 99 2.54 -6.73 -11.49
CA VAL A 99 1.26 -6.33 -10.92
C VAL A 99 1.25 -6.78 -9.46
N ALA A 100 1.22 -5.83 -8.55
CA ALA A 100 1.40 -6.03 -7.13
C ALA A 100 0.11 -5.76 -6.36
N GLN A 101 -0.29 -6.73 -5.55
CA GLN A 101 -1.33 -6.60 -4.54
C GLN A 101 -0.73 -6.14 -3.20
N PRO A 102 -1.37 -5.19 -2.50
CA PRO A 102 -0.93 -4.76 -1.18
C PRO A 102 -1.32 -5.73 -0.07
N GLY A 103 -0.60 -5.61 1.05
CA GLY A 103 -0.78 -6.30 2.31
C GLY A 103 -2.05 -5.92 3.09
N ILE A 104 -2.08 -6.31 4.37
CA ILE A 104 -3.15 -5.92 5.31
C ILE A 104 -2.94 -4.47 5.71
N LEU A 105 -3.99 -3.64 5.62
CA LEU A 105 -3.97 -2.20 5.94
C LEU A 105 -2.92 -1.40 5.14
N GLU A 106 -2.46 -1.94 4.02
CA GLU A 106 -1.48 -1.33 3.13
C GLU A 106 -2.18 -0.91 1.84
N GLY A 107 -1.77 0.24 1.29
CA GLY A 107 -2.25 0.78 0.04
C GLY A 107 -1.18 0.77 -1.06
N ALA A 108 -1.58 1.19 -2.26
CA ALA A 108 -0.71 1.17 -3.44
C ALA A 108 0.52 2.07 -3.30
N GLY A 109 0.42 3.16 -2.51
CA GLY A 109 1.50 4.11 -2.25
C GLY A 109 2.71 3.47 -1.58
N ALA A 110 2.52 2.42 -0.76
CA ALA A 110 3.62 1.74 -0.06
C ALA A 110 4.67 1.13 -1.00
N PHE A 111 4.30 0.81 -2.25
CA PHE A 111 5.20 0.23 -3.25
C PHE A 111 6.14 1.24 -3.93
N ASP A 112 6.07 2.52 -3.58
CA ASP A 112 6.74 3.59 -4.33
C ASP A 112 8.25 3.38 -4.53
N SER A 113 9.03 3.17 -3.46
CA SER A 113 10.49 2.95 -3.57
C SER A 113 10.81 1.68 -4.36
N VAL A 114 10.29 0.51 -3.95
CA VAL A 114 10.54 -0.76 -4.67
C VAL A 114 10.10 -0.72 -6.14
N ALA A 115 9.00 -0.05 -6.47
CA ALA A 115 8.51 0.04 -7.85
C ALA A 115 9.45 0.90 -8.71
N ARG A 116 9.86 2.05 -8.20
CA ARG A 116 10.77 2.96 -8.92
C ARG A 116 12.15 2.35 -9.09
N ASP A 117 12.69 1.74 -8.05
CA ASP A 117 14.01 1.11 -8.09
C ASP A 117 14.03 -0.10 -9.02
N THR A 118 12.98 -0.93 -8.98
CA THR A 118 12.83 -2.06 -9.91
C THR A 118 12.81 -1.57 -11.36
N VAL A 119 12.03 -0.52 -11.66
CA VAL A 119 11.93 0.06 -13.00
C VAL A 119 13.25 0.70 -13.44
N ALA A 120 13.90 1.47 -12.57
CA ALA A 120 15.16 2.14 -12.85
C ALA A 120 16.30 1.14 -13.11
N LEU A 121 16.40 0.08 -12.29
CA LEU A 121 17.39 -0.99 -12.45
C LEU A 121 17.17 -1.76 -13.75
N ALA A 122 15.93 -2.07 -14.12
CA ALA A 122 15.62 -2.71 -15.39
C ALA A 122 15.98 -1.82 -16.59
N ALA A 123 15.65 -0.52 -16.51
CA ALA A 123 15.96 0.46 -17.57
C ALA A 123 17.48 0.60 -17.77
N ALA A 124 18.25 0.65 -16.68
CA ALA A 124 19.71 0.67 -16.73
C ALA A 124 20.32 -0.57 -17.42
N GLN A 125 19.57 -1.69 -17.47
CA GLN A 125 19.94 -2.92 -18.17
C GLN A 125 19.36 -3.00 -19.60
N GLY A 126 18.74 -1.94 -20.09
CA GLY A 126 18.14 -1.86 -21.43
C GLY A 126 16.80 -2.59 -21.55
N GLN A 127 16.07 -2.75 -20.44
CA GLN A 127 14.72 -3.31 -20.42
C GLN A 127 13.71 -2.28 -19.94
N HIS A 128 12.60 -2.16 -20.65
CA HIS A 128 11.53 -1.22 -20.28
C HIS A 128 10.35 -1.99 -19.72
N ILE A 129 10.35 -2.16 -18.40
CA ILE A 129 9.26 -2.79 -17.66
C ILE A 129 8.29 -1.74 -17.08
N GLU A 130 7.13 -2.20 -16.66
CA GLU A 130 6.22 -1.44 -15.81
C GLU A 130 6.01 -2.15 -14.48
N PHE A 131 5.74 -1.37 -13.44
CA PHE A 131 5.26 -1.85 -12.15
C PHE A 131 3.90 -1.21 -11.87
N TRP A 132 2.90 -2.03 -11.55
CA TRP A 132 1.54 -1.62 -11.25
C TRP A 132 1.23 -2.00 -9.80
N ALA A 133 1.16 -1.02 -8.91
CA ALA A 133 0.69 -1.24 -7.54
C ALA A 133 -0.83 -1.05 -7.50
N LEU A 134 -1.57 -2.13 -7.25
CA LEU A 134 -3.03 -2.11 -7.29
C LEU A 134 -3.60 -1.42 -6.04
N ASP A 135 -4.61 -0.60 -6.27
CA ASP A 135 -5.38 0.04 -5.21
C ASP A 135 -6.57 -0.84 -4.83
N ARG A 136 -6.81 -1.05 -3.54
CA ARG A 136 -7.97 -1.82 -3.13
C ARG A 136 -9.22 -0.97 -3.36
N ARG A 137 -10.27 -1.57 -3.91
CA ARG A 137 -11.50 -0.84 -4.27
C ARG A 137 -12.08 -0.04 -3.11
N SER A 138 -11.93 -0.49 -1.86
CA SER A 138 -12.33 0.22 -0.63
C SER A 138 -11.75 1.63 -0.51
N ASN A 139 -10.55 1.85 -1.06
CA ASN A 139 -9.81 3.11 -0.93
C ASN A 139 -10.47 4.26 -1.71
N CYS A 140 -11.48 3.96 -2.54
CA CYS A 140 -12.42 4.94 -3.09
C CYS A 140 -13.13 5.81 -2.02
N LEU A 141 -13.14 5.36 -0.76
CA LEU A 141 -13.74 6.05 0.38
C LEU A 141 -12.81 7.10 1.01
N GLU A 142 -11.52 7.05 0.69
CA GLU A 142 -10.53 7.91 1.30
C GLU A 142 -10.54 9.32 0.72
N ASP A 143 -10.32 10.29 1.58
CA ASP A 143 -10.23 11.70 1.21
C ASP A 143 -8.82 12.22 1.46
N HIS A 144 -7.99 12.22 0.41
CA HIS A 144 -6.62 12.74 0.47
C HIS A 144 -6.53 14.27 0.31
N THR A 145 -7.64 15.01 0.26
CA THR A 145 -7.63 16.45 -0.04
C THR A 145 -6.78 17.25 0.95
N GLY A 146 -6.85 16.92 2.24
CA GLY A 146 -6.07 17.60 3.27
C GLY A 146 -4.57 17.36 3.09
N ILE A 147 -4.17 16.11 2.89
CA ILE A 147 -2.77 15.71 2.62
C ILE A 147 -2.25 16.38 1.35
N ALA A 148 -3.02 16.33 0.26
CA ALA A 148 -2.67 16.90 -1.05
C ALA A 148 -2.50 18.43 -1.05
N SER A 149 -2.88 19.12 0.02
CA SER A 149 -2.54 20.54 0.21
C SER A 149 -1.02 20.77 0.35
N GLY A 150 -0.28 19.72 0.70
CA GLY A 150 1.16 19.77 0.92
C GLY A 150 1.55 20.62 2.13
N ASP A 151 0.63 20.87 3.06
CA ASP A 151 0.83 21.68 4.27
C ASP A 151 0.24 21.00 5.51
N GLN A 152 1.10 20.71 6.50
CA GLN A 152 0.73 19.89 7.65
C GLN A 152 -0.40 20.52 8.48
N HIS A 153 -0.36 21.83 8.71
CA HIS A 153 -1.41 22.54 9.45
C HIS A 153 -2.71 22.62 8.67
N THR A 154 -2.65 22.82 7.36
CA THR A 154 -3.83 22.81 6.48
C THR A 154 -4.47 21.42 6.46
N ALA A 155 -3.69 20.34 6.43
CA ALA A 155 -4.19 18.98 6.53
C ALA A 155 -4.95 18.77 7.86
N VAL A 156 -4.33 19.12 9.00
CA VAL A 156 -4.99 19.03 10.32
C VAL A 156 -6.27 19.88 10.35
N ASP A 157 -6.22 21.11 9.86
CA ASP A 157 -7.38 21.99 9.85
C ASP A 157 -8.52 21.45 8.94
N TYR A 158 -8.18 20.77 7.85
CA TYR A 158 -9.14 20.17 6.93
C TYR A 158 -9.87 19.00 7.60
N TYR A 159 -9.12 18.04 8.15
CA TYR A 159 -9.70 16.83 8.74
C TYR A 159 -10.40 17.10 10.08
N TYR A 160 -9.87 18.01 10.90
CA TYR A 160 -10.31 18.14 12.29
C TYR A 160 -11.01 19.45 12.63
N ARG A 161 -10.90 20.49 11.78
CA ARG A 161 -11.39 21.84 12.10
C ARG A 161 -12.31 22.46 11.05
N GLY A 162 -12.70 21.68 10.04
CA GLY A 162 -13.65 22.10 9.02
C GLY A 162 -13.12 23.16 8.06
N ARG A 163 -11.80 23.32 7.95
CA ARG A 163 -11.20 24.18 6.91
C ARG A 163 -11.51 23.57 5.55
N ALA A 164 -11.90 24.42 4.59
CA ALA A 164 -12.03 24.00 3.21
C ALA A 164 -10.68 24.07 2.49
N VAL A 165 -10.39 23.07 1.66
CA VAL A 165 -9.22 23.01 0.77
C VAL A 165 -9.73 22.81 -0.64
N ASP A 166 -9.32 23.68 -1.57
CA ASP A 166 -9.75 23.67 -2.97
C ASP A 166 -11.27 23.57 -3.18
N GLY A 167 -12.03 24.24 -2.30
CA GLY A 167 -13.49 24.27 -2.35
C GLY A 167 -14.17 23.00 -1.85
N ARG A 168 -13.41 22.03 -1.34
CA ARG A 168 -13.90 20.81 -0.67
C ARG A 168 -13.86 20.99 0.84
N SER A 169 -14.75 20.31 1.53
CA SER A 169 -14.76 20.20 2.99
C SER A 169 -14.79 18.72 3.36
N PHE A 170 -14.07 18.36 4.41
CA PHE A 170 -14.05 16.98 4.87
C PHE A 170 -15.44 16.54 5.33
N ALA A 171 -15.91 15.41 4.82
CA ALA A 171 -17.23 14.88 5.14
C ALA A 171 -17.27 14.11 6.48
N GLY A 172 -16.12 13.97 7.13
CA GLY A 172 -15.91 13.06 8.26
C GLY A 172 -15.49 11.67 7.80
N PHE A 173 -14.95 10.88 8.73
CA PHE A 173 -14.64 9.48 8.49
C PHE A 173 -15.93 8.65 8.37
N THR A 174 -16.00 7.80 7.33
CA THR A 174 -17.16 6.96 7.04
C THR A 174 -17.39 5.92 8.15
N GLY A 175 -18.60 5.92 8.74
CA GLY A 175 -18.99 5.00 9.79
C GLY A 175 -19.42 3.62 9.27
N ASN A 176 -19.36 2.59 10.13
CA ASN A 176 -19.71 1.21 9.76
C ASN A 176 -21.10 1.07 9.14
N ASP A 177 -22.07 1.89 9.54
CA ASP A 177 -23.44 1.93 9.01
C ASP A 177 -23.53 2.32 7.53
N GLN A 178 -22.54 3.06 7.02
CA GLN A 178 -22.43 3.46 5.62
C GLN A 178 -21.61 2.46 4.78
N LEU A 179 -20.98 1.48 5.41
CA LEU A 179 -20.09 0.50 4.77
C LEU A 179 -20.78 -0.81 4.37
N GLY A 180 -22.12 -0.83 4.30
CA GLY A 180 -22.90 -2.05 4.03
C GLY A 180 -22.45 -2.86 2.80
N TRP A 181 -21.92 -2.20 1.78
CA TRP A 181 -21.41 -2.84 0.57
C TRP A 181 -20.07 -3.59 0.77
N LEU A 182 -19.23 -3.17 1.73
CA LEU A 182 -17.97 -3.86 2.07
C LEU A 182 -18.20 -5.24 2.67
N ALA A 183 -19.40 -5.50 3.22
CA ALA A 183 -19.79 -6.84 3.70
C ALA A 183 -19.78 -7.93 2.61
N LYS A 184 -19.58 -7.55 1.33
CA LYS A 184 -19.45 -8.47 0.19
C LYS A 184 -18.10 -8.40 -0.51
N LEU A 185 -17.23 -7.48 -0.09
CA LEU A 185 -15.91 -7.28 -0.66
C LEU A 185 -14.91 -8.23 0.02
N GLY A 186 -15.01 -9.50 -0.38
CA GLY A 186 -14.13 -10.58 0.07
C GLY A 186 -13.08 -10.96 -0.95
N ILE A 187 -12.46 -12.13 -0.73
CA ILE A 187 -11.39 -12.63 -1.62
C ILE A 187 -11.87 -12.81 -3.06
N GLU A 188 -13.10 -13.32 -3.26
CA GLU A 188 -13.69 -13.53 -4.60
C GLU A 188 -13.80 -12.22 -5.40
N GLN A 189 -14.26 -11.14 -4.78
CA GLN A 189 -14.36 -9.86 -5.48
C GLN A 189 -12.97 -9.22 -5.67
N THR A 190 -12.06 -9.40 -4.71
CA THR A 190 -10.70 -8.84 -4.79
C THR A 190 -9.92 -9.40 -5.99
N VAL A 191 -9.92 -10.73 -6.19
CA VAL A 191 -9.25 -11.33 -7.35
C VAL A 191 -9.99 -11.07 -8.66
N ARG A 192 -11.32 -10.91 -8.61
CA ARG A 192 -12.12 -10.51 -9.79
C ARG A 192 -11.80 -9.08 -10.22
N ASP A 193 -11.59 -8.18 -9.28
CA ASP A 193 -11.19 -6.80 -9.56
C ASP A 193 -9.84 -6.77 -10.28
N GLU A 194 -8.85 -7.56 -9.84
CA GLU A 194 -7.58 -7.72 -10.54
C GLU A 194 -7.77 -8.26 -11.97
N HIS A 195 -8.56 -9.33 -12.15
CA HIS A 195 -8.84 -9.91 -13.46
C HIS A 195 -9.51 -8.90 -14.40
N ASP A 196 -10.53 -8.19 -13.92
CA ASP A 196 -11.29 -7.25 -14.73
C ASP A 196 -10.46 -6.02 -15.09
N LEU A 197 -9.56 -5.57 -14.19
CA LEU A 197 -8.57 -4.53 -14.50
C LEU A 197 -7.57 -5.00 -15.56
N LEU A 198 -6.98 -6.19 -15.38
CA LEU A 198 -6.03 -6.77 -16.34
C LEU A 198 -6.64 -6.96 -17.73
N THR A 199 -7.88 -7.45 -17.81
CA THR A 199 -8.57 -7.64 -19.09
C THR A 199 -8.97 -6.32 -19.75
N ALA A 200 -9.25 -5.28 -18.97
CA ALA A 200 -9.54 -3.95 -19.51
C ALA A 200 -8.27 -3.26 -20.05
N GLU A 201 -7.16 -3.29 -19.30
CA GLU A 201 -5.91 -2.63 -19.70
C GLU A 201 -5.14 -3.41 -20.78
N LEU A 202 -5.18 -4.75 -20.72
CA LEU A 202 -4.44 -5.65 -21.61
C LEU A 202 -5.37 -6.72 -22.20
N PRO A 203 -6.28 -6.40 -23.14
CA PRO A 203 -7.31 -7.35 -23.59
C PRO A 203 -6.79 -8.65 -24.22
N ASP A 204 -5.58 -8.65 -24.79
CA ASP A 204 -4.94 -9.85 -25.34
C ASP A 204 -4.43 -10.78 -24.22
N GLN A 205 -5.17 -11.87 -23.99
CA GLN A 205 -4.83 -12.91 -23.02
C GLN A 205 -3.45 -13.53 -23.28
N GLY A 206 -3.09 -13.74 -24.55
CA GLY A 206 -1.79 -14.29 -24.91
C GLY A 206 -0.66 -13.34 -24.53
N LEU A 207 -0.88 -12.03 -24.59
CA LEU A 207 0.06 -11.03 -24.10
C LEU A 207 0.19 -11.13 -22.57
N ARG A 208 -0.93 -11.16 -21.84
CA ARG A 208 -0.94 -11.27 -20.38
C ARG A 208 -0.13 -12.48 -19.91
N ARG A 209 -0.45 -13.67 -20.44
CA ARG A 209 0.26 -14.94 -20.18
C ARG A 209 1.77 -14.92 -20.47
N ARG A 210 2.23 -14.02 -21.35
CA ARG A 210 3.66 -13.91 -21.72
C ARG A 210 4.42 -12.82 -20.97
N LYS A 211 3.74 -11.77 -20.50
CA LYS A 211 4.39 -10.53 -20.04
C LYS A 211 4.08 -10.14 -18.61
N VAL A 212 2.92 -10.51 -18.09
CA VAL A 212 2.46 -10.05 -16.78
C VAL A 212 3.02 -10.96 -15.71
N LEU A 213 3.63 -10.39 -14.67
CA LEU A 213 4.07 -11.08 -13.47
C LEU A 213 3.19 -10.61 -12.33
N CYS A 214 2.47 -11.53 -11.68
CA CYS A 214 1.48 -11.19 -10.65
C CYS A 214 2.04 -11.51 -9.27
N GLY A 215 1.82 -10.67 -8.29
CA GLY A 215 2.45 -10.85 -7.00
C GLY A 215 1.97 -9.84 -5.98
N GLY A 216 2.70 -9.75 -4.88
CA GLY A 216 2.38 -8.75 -3.87
C GLY A 216 3.18 -8.92 -2.59
N HIS A 217 2.90 -8.00 -1.67
CA HIS A 217 3.50 -7.95 -0.35
C HIS A 217 2.58 -8.60 0.68
N SER A 218 3.13 -9.42 1.58
CA SER A 218 2.38 -9.97 2.71
C SER A 218 1.10 -10.70 2.23
N LEU A 219 -0.09 -10.23 2.63
CA LEU A 219 -1.38 -10.69 2.12
C LEU A 219 -1.49 -10.70 0.58
N GLY A 220 -0.81 -9.81 -0.13
CA GLY A 220 -0.76 -9.78 -1.59
C GLY A 220 -0.26 -11.08 -2.22
N GLY A 221 0.64 -11.82 -1.56
CA GLY A 221 1.04 -13.16 -1.99
C GLY A 221 -0.09 -14.19 -1.89
N VAL A 222 -0.91 -14.08 -0.84
CA VAL A 222 -2.09 -14.94 -0.66
C VAL A 222 -3.20 -14.58 -1.66
N ILE A 223 -3.45 -13.29 -1.89
CA ILE A 223 -4.38 -12.83 -2.93
C ILE A 223 -3.94 -13.36 -4.29
N THR A 224 -2.64 -13.29 -4.60
CA THR A 224 -2.07 -13.84 -5.84
C THR A 224 -2.27 -15.35 -5.95
N GLY A 225 -2.16 -16.10 -4.84
CA GLY A 225 -2.44 -17.54 -4.84
C GLY A 225 -3.90 -17.87 -5.14
N TYR A 226 -4.85 -17.12 -4.55
CA TYR A 226 -6.27 -17.22 -4.92
C TYR A 226 -6.52 -16.83 -6.37
N PHE A 227 -5.88 -15.75 -6.86
CA PHE A 227 -5.97 -15.33 -8.24
C PHE A 227 -5.50 -16.46 -9.16
N ALA A 228 -4.31 -17.01 -8.92
CA ALA A 228 -3.71 -18.08 -9.72
C ALA A 228 -4.59 -19.34 -9.82
N ALA A 229 -5.30 -19.67 -8.74
CA ALA A 229 -6.18 -20.84 -8.67
C ALA A 229 -7.62 -20.58 -9.10
N ALA A 230 -7.99 -19.32 -9.41
CA ALA A 230 -9.34 -18.94 -9.76
C ALA A 230 -9.71 -19.28 -11.21
N ASP A 231 -11.03 -19.41 -11.40
CA ASP A 231 -11.74 -19.47 -12.67
C ASP A 231 -12.75 -18.32 -12.69
N PHE A 232 -12.76 -17.52 -13.75
CA PHE A 232 -13.47 -16.25 -13.78
C PHE A 232 -14.77 -16.28 -14.60
N ASP A 233 -14.94 -17.29 -15.47
CA ASP A 233 -16.16 -17.53 -16.27
C ASP A 233 -17.10 -18.61 -15.70
N GLY A 234 -16.63 -19.39 -14.72
CA GLY A 234 -17.40 -20.41 -14.00
C GLY A 234 -17.49 -21.75 -14.72
N ASP A 235 -16.78 -21.93 -15.84
CA ASP A 235 -16.67 -23.19 -16.58
C ASP A 235 -15.23 -23.73 -16.52
N PRO A 236 -14.93 -24.70 -15.64
CA PRO A 236 -13.57 -25.25 -15.52
C PRO A 236 -13.07 -26.00 -16.78
N ALA A 237 -13.91 -26.18 -17.80
CA ALA A 237 -13.49 -26.72 -19.09
C ALA A 237 -12.85 -25.66 -20.00
N THR A 238 -13.14 -24.39 -19.78
CA THR A 238 -12.42 -23.25 -20.35
C THR A 238 -11.28 -22.85 -19.42
N THR A 239 -10.15 -22.45 -19.98
CA THR A 239 -8.95 -22.11 -19.19
C THR A 239 -8.33 -20.80 -19.65
N ALA A 240 -8.97 -20.10 -20.59
CA ALA A 240 -8.43 -18.86 -21.13
C ALA A 240 -8.50 -17.73 -20.10
N ASP A 241 -9.48 -17.77 -19.21
CA ASP A 241 -9.75 -16.85 -18.11
C ASP A 241 -9.10 -17.32 -16.80
N ALA A 242 -8.91 -18.64 -16.60
CA ALA A 242 -8.21 -19.19 -15.43
C ALA A 242 -6.96 -18.38 -15.05
N GLY A 243 -6.81 -18.06 -13.76
CA GLY A 243 -5.83 -17.08 -13.28
C GLY A 243 -4.38 -17.41 -13.63
N GLN A 244 -4.01 -18.70 -13.54
CA GLN A 244 -2.71 -19.21 -13.99
C GLN A 244 -2.38 -18.93 -15.46
N ASN A 245 -3.39 -18.67 -16.29
CA ASN A 245 -3.23 -18.30 -17.70
C ASN A 245 -3.29 -16.77 -17.93
N GLN A 246 -3.39 -15.95 -16.89
CA GLN A 246 -3.29 -14.49 -16.98
C GLN A 246 -1.87 -13.98 -16.70
N CYS A 247 -1.03 -14.75 -16.02
CA CYS A 247 0.32 -14.34 -15.64
C CYS A 247 1.37 -15.31 -16.21
N ALA A 248 2.58 -14.81 -16.41
CA ALA A 248 3.76 -15.54 -16.88
C ALA A 248 4.64 -16.07 -15.72
N GLY A 249 4.38 -15.61 -14.50
CA GLY A 249 5.17 -15.87 -13.30
C GLY A 249 4.58 -15.13 -12.11
N TYR A 250 5.03 -15.51 -10.92
CA TYR A 250 4.61 -14.90 -9.67
C TYR A 250 5.78 -14.28 -8.89
N PHE A 251 5.50 -13.29 -8.06
CA PHE A 251 6.46 -12.79 -7.08
C PHE A 251 5.81 -12.59 -5.71
N ALA A 252 6.57 -12.85 -4.65
CA ALA A 252 6.11 -12.78 -3.27
C ALA A 252 7.14 -11.97 -2.47
N LEU A 253 6.70 -10.86 -1.89
CA LEU A 253 7.50 -9.99 -1.01
C LEU A 253 7.07 -10.20 0.44
N ASP A 254 8.00 -10.68 1.25
CA ASP A 254 7.80 -11.15 2.62
C ASP A 254 6.54 -12.02 2.81
N THR A 255 6.40 -12.99 1.92
CA THR A 255 5.21 -13.86 1.81
C THR A 255 5.52 -15.09 0.95
N THR A 256 4.52 -15.95 0.74
CA THR A 256 4.54 -17.02 -0.26
C THR A 256 3.29 -16.95 -1.13
N ILE A 257 3.32 -17.60 -2.30
CA ILE A 257 2.13 -17.74 -3.15
C ILE A 257 1.29 -18.91 -2.63
N SER A 258 0.22 -18.59 -1.91
CA SER A 258 -0.64 -19.58 -1.25
C SER A 258 -2.11 -19.16 -1.21
N THR A 259 -2.99 -20.09 -0.87
CA THR A 259 -4.41 -19.80 -0.53
C THR A 259 -4.65 -19.80 0.99
N SER A 260 -3.58 -19.82 1.79
CA SER A 260 -3.61 -19.98 3.24
C SER A 260 -2.85 -18.86 3.96
N LEU A 261 -3.47 -18.27 4.98
CA LEU A 261 -2.77 -17.39 5.93
C LEU A 261 -1.80 -18.16 6.85
N ALA A 262 -1.95 -19.49 6.96
CA ALA A 262 -0.94 -20.32 7.61
C ALA A 262 0.37 -20.37 6.80
N ASP A 263 0.37 -20.03 5.52
CA ASP A 263 1.63 -19.96 4.75
C ASP A 263 2.27 -18.57 4.79
N LEU A 264 1.53 -17.55 5.26
CA LEU A 264 2.10 -16.33 5.82
C LEU A 264 2.67 -16.56 7.22
N SER A 265 2.41 -17.73 7.82
CA SER A 265 2.60 -17.88 9.25
C SER A 265 2.95 -19.28 9.72
N GLY A 266 4.18 -19.44 10.20
CA GLY A 266 4.42 -20.38 11.30
C GLY A 266 3.68 -19.92 12.57
N SER A 267 2.34 -19.87 12.53
CA SER A 267 1.35 -19.24 13.41
C SER A 267 1.36 -17.71 13.42
N ILE A 268 0.30 -17.12 12.86
CA ILE A 268 -0.32 -15.91 13.37
C ILE A 268 -0.56 -16.26 14.84
N PRO A 269 0.05 -15.56 15.82
CA PRO A 269 -0.33 -15.78 17.20
C PRO A 269 -1.85 -15.71 17.31
N ASP A 270 -2.49 -16.54 18.15
CA ASP A 270 -3.92 -16.46 18.49
C ASP A 270 -4.33 -15.05 19.03
N ASP A 271 -3.38 -14.11 19.06
CA ASP A 271 -3.34 -12.83 19.73
C ASP A 271 -3.27 -11.63 18.74
N THR A 272 -3.43 -11.84 17.42
CA THR A 272 -3.27 -10.76 16.41
C THR A 272 -4.42 -9.75 16.33
N ASP A 273 -5.43 -9.83 17.20
CA ASP A 273 -6.65 -9.01 17.15
C ASP A 273 -7.38 -9.03 15.79
N LEU A 274 -6.96 -9.89 14.84
CA LEU A 274 -7.79 -10.32 13.73
C LEU A 274 -8.97 -11.08 14.34
N PRO A 275 -10.22 -10.79 13.91
CA PRO A 275 -11.37 -11.39 14.53
C PRO A 275 -11.35 -12.91 14.30
N ASP A 276 -10.90 -13.69 15.27
CA ASP A 276 -11.05 -15.15 15.24
C ASP A 276 -12.55 -15.47 15.16
N VAL A 277 -12.98 -15.79 13.94
CA VAL A 277 -14.32 -16.22 13.65
C VAL A 277 -14.46 -17.68 14.06
N GLY A 278 -14.39 -17.96 15.36
CA GLY A 278 -14.81 -19.23 15.98
C GLY A 278 -16.29 -19.58 15.77
N ILE A 279 -16.96 -18.86 14.87
CA ILE A 279 -18.32 -18.99 14.38
C ILE A 279 -18.26 -19.26 12.86
N GLY A 280 -18.99 -20.25 12.35
CA GLY A 280 -18.91 -20.62 10.93
C GLY A 280 -19.34 -19.49 9.96
N TYR A 281 -18.93 -19.59 8.70
CA TYR A 281 -19.14 -18.61 7.61
C TYR A 281 -20.51 -17.90 7.61
N ALA A 282 -21.60 -18.63 7.79
CA ALA A 282 -22.95 -18.04 7.77
C ALA A 282 -23.17 -17.02 8.90
N ALA A 283 -22.60 -17.25 10.08
CA ALA A 283 -22.71 -16.34 11.22
C ALA A 283 -21.86 -15.09 11.00
N VAL A 284 -20.64 -15.24 10.47
CA VAL A 284 -19.77 -14.12 10.09
C VAL A 284 -20.46 -13.24 9.04
N GLN A 285 -20.94 -13.85 7.95
CA GLN A 285 -21.62 -13.12 6.89
C GLN A 285 -22.87 -12.40 7.42
N ALA A 286 -23.66 -13.03 8.29
CA ALA A 286 -24.82 -12.38 8.91
C ALA A 286 -24.41 -11.22 9.84
N GLY A 287 -23.29 -11.36 10.56
CA GLY A 287 -22.70 -10.29 11.38
C GLY A 287 -22.26 -9.09 10.54
N LEU A 288 -21.59 -9.33 9.43
CA LEU A 288 -21.20 -8.29 8.46
C LEU A 288 -22.42 -7.67 7.78
N ASP A 289 -23.37 -8.46 7.31
CA ASP A 289 -24.59 -7.96 6.65
C ASP A 289 -25.41 -7.06 7.59
N SER A 290 -25.56 -7.46 8.85
CA SER A 290 -26.26 -6.67 9.88
C SER A 290 -25.46 -5.49 10.41
N GLY A 291 -24.13 -5.52 10.31
CA GLY A 291 -23.22 -4.52 10.88
C GLY A 291 -22.94 -4.72 12.37
N LEU A 292 -23.30 -5.89 12.91
CA LEU A 292 -22.89 -6.32 14.24
C LEU A 292 -21.38 -6.60 14.29
N LEU A 293 -20.81 -7.07 13.17
CA LEU A 293 -19.37 -7.08 12.95
C LEU A 293 -18.98 -5.80 12.18
N SER A 294 -17.80 -5.25 12.47
CA SER A 294 -17.25 -4.17 11.67
C SER A 294 -17.04 -4.66 10.23
N ARG A 295 -17.36 -3.81 9.25
CA ARG A 295 -17.18 -4.11 7.82
C ARG A 295 -15.85 -3.60 7.29
N SER A 296 -15.15 -2.81 8.09
CA SER A 296 -13.75 -2.43 7.88
C SER A 296 -12.93 -2.89 9.08
N LEU A 297 -11.77 -3.49 8.80
CA LEU A 297 -10.83 -3.91 9.82
C LEU A 297 -10.31 -2.68 10.55
N SER A 298 -10.60 -2.59 11.84
CA SER A 298 -10.18 -1.49 12.69
C SER A 298 -9.96 -2.02 14.10
N ALA A 299 -8.84 -1.65 14.72
CA ALA A 299 -8.64 -1.80 16.15
C ALA A 299 -9.02 -0.44 16.79
N PRO A 300 -10.12 -0.36 17.59
CA PRO A 300 -10.52 0.89 18.20
C PRO A 300 -9.32 1.60 18.84
N VAL A 301 -9.23 2.92 18.67
CA VAL A 301 -8.16 3.77 19.20
C VAL A 301 -6.77 3.61 18.56
N LEU A 302 -6.37 2.45 18.01
CA LEU A 302 -5.01 2.26 17.46
C LEU A 302 -4.97 2.26 15.94
N LEU A 303 -5.87 1.51 15.31
CA LEU A 303 -5.91 1.29 13.87
C LEU A 303 -7.30 1.63 13.38
N ASN A 304 -7.51 2.85 12.93
CA ASN A 304 -8.77 3.31 12.35
C ASN A 304 -8.47 4.40 11.30
N PRO A 305 -9.47 4.82 10.49
CA PRO A 305 -9.27 5.84 9.46
C PRO A 305 -8.62 7.14 9.97
N GLU A 306 -8.96 7.57 11.18
CA GLU A 306 -8.43 8.79 11.79
C GLU A 306 -6.95 8.64 12.14
N THR A 307 -6.56 7.53 12.79
CA THR A 307 -5.17 7.30 13.20
C THR A 307 -4.26 7.00 12.01
N MET A 308 -4.77 6.35 10.97
CA MET A 308 -4.03 6.12 9.73
C MET A 308 -3.78 7.42 8.96
N THR A 309 -4.73 8.36 8.99
CA THR A 309 -4.53 9.70 8.39
C THR A 309 -3.39 10.47 9.07
N LEU A 310 -3.15 10.25 10.37
CA LEU A 310 -2.05 10.91 11.10
C LEU A 310 -0.67 10.55 10.55
N LEU A 311 -0.47 9.33 10.05
CA LEU A 311 0.81 8.91 9.45
C LEU A 311 1.12 9.75 8.21
N ALA A 312 0.13 9.97 7.35
CA ALA A 312 0.28 10.85 6.19
C ALA A 312 0.53 12.31 6.60
N ILE A 313 -0.14 12.82 7.65
CA ILE A 313 0.10 14.18 8.18
C ILE A 313 1.53 14.32 8.72
N ALA A 314 2.05 13.31 9.42
CA ALA A 314 3.44 13.28 9.86
C ALA A 314 4.41 13.28 8.68
N GLY A 315 4.13 12.47 7.65
CA GLY A 315 4.86 12.45 6.38
C GLY A 315 4.92 13.82 5.70
N VAL A 316 3.80 14.57 5.65
CA VAL A 316 3.77 15.93 5.07
C VAL A 316 4.75 16.86 5.80
N GLY A 317 4.83 16.78 7.13
CA GLY A 317 5.78 17.59 7.90
C GLY A 317 7.24 17.25 7.60
N ALA A 318 7.57 15.96 7.51
CA ALA A 318 8.91 15.48 7.19
C ALA A 318 9.33 15.84 5.75
N VAL A 319 8.40 15.83 4.79
CA VAL A 319 8.66 16.32 3.42
C VAL A 319 8.88 17.84 3.38
N GLN A 320 8.11 18.61 4.16
CA GLN A 320 8.16 20.07 4.12
C GLN A 320 9.40 20.66 4.81
N ASP A 321 9.68 20.24 6.04
CA ASP A 321 10.73 20.81 6.88
C ASP A 321 11.25 19.76 7.88
N PRO A 322 12.05 18.78 7.42
CA PRO A 322 12.42 17.58 8.19
C PRO A 322 13.11 17.91 9.52
N ASP A 323 13.99 18.91 9.51
CA ASP A 323 14.83 19.33 10.65
C ASP A 323 14.14 20.33 11.59
N ALA A 324 12.99 20.90 11.22
CA ALA A 324 12.30 21.86 12.08
C ALA A 324 11.65 21.18 13.28
N GLU A 325 11.64 21.89 14.42
CA GLU A 325 10.92 21.47 15.61
C GLU A 325 9.42 21.37 15.29
N SER A 326 8.88 20.15 15.40
CA SER A 326 7.50 19.83 15.10
C SER A 326 6.59 20.33 16.21
N ASP A 327 5.54 21.05 15.82
CA ASP A 327 4.43 21.39 16.71
C ASP A 327 3.23 20.44 16.55
N LEU A 328 3.29 19.47 15.63
CA LEU A 328 2.21 18.54 15.31
C LEU A 328 1.60 17.88 16.56
N PRO A 329 2.39 17.30 17.50
CA PRO A 329 1.80 16.65 18.68
C PRO A 329 1.00 17.61 19.58
N SER A 330 1.29 18.91 19.52
CA SER A 330 0.53 19.95 20.22
C SER A 330 -0.58 20.55 19.37
N TYR A 331 -0.46 20.48 18.05
CA TYR A 331 -1.42 21.02 17.09
C TYR A 331 -2.58 20.06 16.81
N LEU A 332 -2.42 18.75 17.00
CA LEU A 332 -3.50 17.78 16.87
C LEU A 332 -4.61 18.03 17.91
N PRO A 333 -5.88 17.69 17.60
CA PRO A 333 -6.95 17.77 18.58
C PRO A 333 -6.72 16.78 19.74
N SER A 334 -7.31 17.12 20.89
CA SER A 334 -7.29 16.30 22.11
C SER A 334 -8.59 15.53 22.18
N ASP A 335 -8.63 14.41 21.45
CA ASP A 335 -9.69 13.42 21.49
C ASP A 335 -9.16 12.07 21.99
N VAL A 336 -10.07 11.12 22.19
CA VAL A 336 -9.75 9.82 22.80
C VAL A 336 -8.87 8.97 21.89
N ASP A 337 -9.14 8.98 20.59
CA ASP A 337 -8.43 8.13 19.64
C ASP A 337 -6.97 8.62 19.54
N ILE A 338 -6.75 9.89 19.24
CA ILE A 338 -5.41 10.49 19.14
C ILE A 338 -4.63 10.38 20.45
N GLU A 339 -5.24 10.68 21.59
CA GLU A 339 -4.52 10.61 22.87
C GLU A 339 -4.10 9.20 23.22
N ALA A 340 -4.96 8.21 23.02
CA ALA A 340 -4.63 6.85 23.38
C ALA A 340 -3.75 6.15 22.32
N THR A 341 -3.83 6.51 21.03
CA THR A 341 -2.79 6.16 20.05
C THR A 341 -1.43 6.69 20.48
N ASN A 342 -1.33 7.99 20.76
CA ASN A 342 -0.07 8.61 21.17
C ASN A 342 0.49 8.01 22.46
N ARG A 343 -0.36 7.70 23.44
CA ARG A 343 0.08 7.02 24.67
C ARG A 343 0.60 5.62 24.37
N PHE A 344 -0.09 4.86 23.53
CA PHE A 344 0.35 3.51 23.20
C PHE A 344 1.67 3.51 22.43
N LEU A 345 1.77 4.37 21.41
CA LEU A 345 2.96 4.46 20.56
C LEU A 345 4.12 5.20 21.22
N PHE A 346 3.89 6.07 22.22
CA PHE A 346 4.93 6.94 22.79
C PHE A 346 4.94 6.94 24.33
N SER A 347 4.84 5.75 24.94
CA SER A 347 5.10 5.57 26.38
C SER A 347 6.36 4.79 26.63
N LYS A 348 7.21 5.27 27.56
CA LYS A 348 8.43 4.54 27.93
C LYS A 348 8.16 3.28 28.75
N ASP A 349 7.06 3.22 29.48
CA ASP A 349 6.69 2.11 30.37
C ASP A 349 5.19 2.15 30.69
N THR A 350 4.70 1.09 31.35
CA THR A 350 3.29 0.96 31.76
C THR A 350 2.84 2.11 32.67
N ALA A 351 3.71 2.65 33.53
CA ALA A 351 3.35 3.76 34.41
C ALA A 351 3.08 5.04 33.60
N THR A 352 3.93 5.32 32.61
CA THR A 352 3.76 6.44 31.66
C THR A 352 2.49 6.25 30.85
N PHE A 353 2.22 5.05 30.33
CA PHE A 353 0.99 4.74 29.60
C PHE A 353 -0.27 4.99 30.45
N LEU A 354 -0.30 4.51 31.69
CA LEU A 354 -1.45 4.65 32.59
C LEU A 354 -1.69 6.09 33.05
N THR A 355 -0.60 6.85 33.27
CA THR A 355 -0.69 8.25 33.73
C THR A 355 -0.86 9.24 32.58
N GLY A 356 -0.48 8.84 31.36
CA GLY A 356 -0.42 9.72 30.20
C GLY A 356 0.69 10.79 30.30
N SER A 357 1.69 10.61 31.18
CA SER A 357 2.75 11.60 31.39
C SER A 357 4.10 10.95 31.70
N PRO A 358 5.21 11.40 31.07
CA PRO A 358 5.24 12.43 30.02
C PRO A 358 4.53 11.96 28.73
N ALA A 359 3.90 12.89 28.03
CA ALA A 359 3.28 12.67 26.72
C ALA A 359 4.24 13.09 25.60
N VAL A 360 3.98 12.67 24.36
CA VAL A 360 4.79 13.04 23.18
C VAL A 360 5.01 14.55 23.05
N LYS A 361 3.97 15.36 23.32
CA LYS A 361 4.04 16.84 23.31
C LYS A 361 4.96 17.46 24.37
N ASP A 362 5.37 16.69 25.37
CA ASP A 362 6.32 17.14 26.39
C ASP A 362 7.77 17.05 25.89
N PHE A 363 8.01 16.42 24.73
CA PHE A 363 9.31 16.32 24.09
C PHE A 363 9.40 17.27 22.90
N ARG A 364 10.60 17.83 22.69
CA ARG A 364 10.90 18.65 21.52
C ARG A 364 11.47 17.73 20.45
N LEU A 365 10.71 17.49 19.39
CA LEU A 365 11.04 16.58 18.31
C LEU A 365 11.11 17.36 17.00
N THR A 366 12.01 16.96 16.10
CA THR A 366 11.94 17.38 14.69
C THR A 366 10.80 16.67 13.95
N ASN A 367 10.41 17.12 12.75
CA ASN A 367 9.39 16.42 11.96
C ASN A 367 9.86 15.00 11.58
N ASP A 368 11.13 14.81 11.23
CA ASP A 368 11.69 13.48 11.02
C ASP A 368 11.63 12.63 12.29
N ALA A 369 11.95 13.21 13.45
CA ALA A 369 11.87 12.47 14.71
C ALA A 369 10.43 12.09 15.09
N VAL A 370 9.42 12.87 14.68
CA VAL A 370 8.01 12.50 14.83
C VAL A 370 7.66 11.33 13.92
N LEU A 371 8.06 11.39 12.64
CA LEU A 371 7.79 10.31 11.69
C LEU A 371 8.52 9.01 12.07
N GLY A 372 9.82 9.09 12.35
CA GLY A 372 10.62 7.97 12.82
C GLY A 372 10.04 7.36 14.09
N ALA A 373 9.59 8.19 15.05
CA ALA A 373 8.94 7.66 16.25
C ALA A 373 7.70 6.78 15.98
N LEU A 374 6.99 7.01 14.86
CA LEU A 374 5.75 6.33 14.48
C LEU A 374 5.97 5.03 13.70
N LEU A 375 7.09 4.87 12.99
CA LEU A 375 7.31 3.76 12.04
C LEU A 375 8.64 3.00 12.26
N ASP A 376 9.62 3.61 12.93
CA ASP A 376 10.93 3.01 13.15
C ASP A 376 10.87 1.72 13.98
N ASP A 377 11.62 0.69 13.58
CA ASP A 377 11.64 -0.62 14.23
C ASP A 377 12.27 -0.61 15.62
N ASN A 378 13.05 0.40 15.97
CA ASN A 378 13.48 0.66 17.34
C ASN A 378 12.60 1.65 18.11
N SER A 379 11.57 2.25 17.52
CA SER A 379 10.59 3.06 18.23
C SER A 379 9.23 2.39 18.31
N VAL A 380 8.57 2.14 17.18
CA VAL A 380 7.17 1.73 17.13
C VAL A 380 7.02 0.32 17.70
N PRO A 381 6.10 0.11 18.66
CA PRO A 381 5.95 -1.20 19.29
C PRO A 381 5.12 -2.18 18.46
N LEU A 382 4.76 -1.91 17.21
CA LEU A 382 3.88 -2.76 16.41
C LEU A 382 4.61 -3.26 15.17
N ALA A 383 4.91 -4.56 15.12
CA ALA A 383 5.79 -5.17 14.11
C ALA A 383 5.36 -4.95 12.66
N PHE A 384 4.06 -4.86 12.39
CA PHE A 384 3.53 -4.63 11.05
C PHE A 384 3.67 -3.17 10.58
N LEU A 385 3.99 -2.23 11.48
CA LEU A 385 4.31 -0.83 11.16
C LEU A 385 5.82 -0.57 11.06
N GLN A 386 6.65 -1.57 11.38
CA GLN A 386 8.10 -1.39 11.52
C GLN A 386 8.77 -1.29 10.15
N SER A 387 9.49 -0.19 9.96
CA SER A 387 10.47 0.02 8.91
C SER A 387 11.76 0.54 9.54
N SER A 388 12.91 0.09 9.08
CA SER A 388 14.21 0.46 9.66
C SER A 388 14.74 1.73 9.02
N VAL A 389 14.34 2.87 9.60
CA VAL A 389 14.49 4.23 9.01
C VAL A 389 15.59 5.05 9.67
N GLY A 390 16.40 4.46 10.55
CA GLY A 390 17.47 5.13 11.27
C GLY A 390 17.27 5.10 12.78
N PHE A 391 17.54 6.22 13.47
CA PHE A 391 17.45 6.24 14.93
C PHE A 391 17.32 7.65 15.53
N PHE A 392 16.81 7.77 16.76
CA PHE A 392 16.82 9.03 17.50
C PHE A 392 18.23 9.57 17.76
N ASP A 393 18.42 10.89 17.67
CA ASP A 393 19.67 11.60 18.01
C ASP A 393 19.36 12.95 18.73
N GLY A 394 20.38 13.76 19.00
CA GLY A 394 20.26 15.12 19.56
C GLY A 394 20.14 15.19 21.09
N GLY A 395 19.96 14.05 21.77
CA GLY A 395 19.84 14.02 23.23
C GLY A 395 20.01 12.62 23.86
N PRO A 396 19.82 12.52 25.19
CA PRO A 396 19.86 11.23 25.88
C PRO A 396 18.64 10.37 25.54
N ILE A 397 18.90 9.10 25.22
CA ILE A 397 17.92 8.06 24.88
C ILE A 397 17.86 7.02 26.01
N THR A 398 16.70 6.40 26.21
CA THR A 398 16.48 5.35 27.21
C THR A 398 15.65 4.21 26.64
N ASP A 399 15.67 3.05 27.31
CA ASP A 399 14.78 1.94 27.02
C ASP A 399 13.30 2.33 27.06
N LYS A 400 12.57 1.88 26.05
CA LYS A 400 11.11 1.89 25.97
C LYS A 400 10.61 0.48 26.25
N ASN A 401 10.03 0.30 27.44
CA ASN A 401 9.57 -0.98 27.99
C ASN A 401 8.04 -1.13 27.98
N PHE A 402 7.37 -0.46 27.05
CA PHE A 402 5.94 -0.61 26.83
C PHE A 402 5.67 -0.80 25.32
N PRO A 403 4.75 -1.71 24.95
CA PRO A 403 3.97 -2.62 25.80
C PRO A 403 4.75 -3.82 26.33
N ALA A 404 5.93 -4.08 25.76
CA ALA A 404 6.84 -5.15 26.18
C ALA A 404 8.18 -4.57 26.64
N ALA A 405 8.81 -5.23 27.62
CA ALA A 405 10.12 -4.84 28.12
C ALA A 405 11.24 -5.37 27.21
N ASN A 406 12.26 -4.55 26.99
CA ASN A 406 13.49 -4.95 26.32
C ASN A 406 14.13 -6.15 27.03
N GLY A 407 14.64 -7.10 26.24
CA GLY A 407 15.27 -8.32 26.76
C GLY A 407 14.33 -9.31 27.45
N SER A 408 13.01 -9.09 27.40
CA SER A 408 12.04 -10.08 27.90
C SER A 408 12.06 -11.35 27.06
N SER A 409 11.87 -12.51 27.70
CA SER A 409 11.94 -13.83 27.05
C SER A 409 10.67 -14.20 26.25
N GLN A 410 9.75 -13.25 26.07
CA GLN A 410 8.46 -13.42 25.40
C GLN A 410 8.12 -12.18 24.55
N PRO A 411 8.97 -11.75 23.59
CA PRO A 411 8.50 -10.78 22.61
C PRO A 411 7.38 -11.47 21.83
N THR A 412 6.15 -10.98 21.98
CA THR A 412 5.09 -11.39 21.05
C THR A 412 5.51 -10.89 19.68
N GLN A 413 5.31 -11.70 18.64
CA GLN A 413 5.66 -11.30 17.28
C GLN A 413 4.94 -10.02 16.85
N LEU A 414 3.79 -9.74 17.48
CA LEU A 414 3.05 -8.50 17.32
C LEU A 414 3.87 -7.25 17.67
N PHE A 415 4.80 -7.34 18.63
CA PHE A 415 5.55 -6.18 19.12
C PHE A 415 6.96 -6.01 18.54
N GLY A 416 7.38 -6.95 17.69
CA GLY A 416 8.72 -7.00 17.13
C GLY A 416 9.75 -7.51 18.14
N VAL A 417 10.97 -7.75 17.67
CA VAL A 417 12.05 -8.36 18.47
C VAL A 417 13.14 -7.38 18.85
N ASP A 418 13.26 -6.27 18.10
CA ASP A 418 14.29 -5.26 18.33
C ASP A 418 14.04 -4.44 19.60
N TYR A 419 15.12 -4.02 20.23
CA TYR A 419 15.06 -3.26 21.46
C TYR A 419 14.45 -1.88 21.17
N LYS A 420 13.48 -1.49 21.97
CA LYS A 420 12.76 -0.24 21.77
C LYS A 420 13.40 0.88 22.58
N ALA A 421 13.44 2.06 21.98
CA ALA A 421 14.08 3.27 22.49
C ALA A 421 13.11 4.45 22.48
N ILE A 422 13.38 5.43 23.34
CA ILE A 422 12.62 6.68 23.41
C ILE A 422 13.50 7.80 23.99
N PRO A 423 13.27 9.08 23.61
CA PRO A 423 13.82 10.25 24.30
C PRO A 423 13.68 10.17 25.83
N ALA A 424 14.77 10.45 26.56
CA ALA A 424 14.80 10.31 28.02
C ALA A 424 14.40 11.56 28.81
N GLN A 425 14.44 12.75 28.20
CA GLN A 425 14.27 14.03 28.89
C GLN A 425 13.07 14.82 28.36
N PRO A 426 11.89 14.76 29.01
CA PRO A 426 10.81 15.69 28.70
C PRO A 426 11.26 17.12 28.99
N HIS A 427 10.85 18.05 28.12
CA HIS A 427 11.28 19.46 28.11
C HIS A 427 12.80 19.65 28.01
N GLY A 428 13.49 18.65 27.44
CA GLY A 428 14.94 18.61 27.27
C GLY A 428 15.44 19.22 25.95
N PRO A 429 16.50 18.66 25.34
CA PRO A 429 17.01 19.13 24.06
C PRO A 429 16.00 18.90 22.93
N LEU A 430 16.29 19.46 21.75
CA LEU A 430 15.60 19.08 20.52
C LEU A 430 16.16 17.71 20.09
N TYR A 431 15.30 16.70 20.05
CA TYR A 431 15.62 15.39 19.53
C TYR A 431 15.45 15.39 18.01
N THR A 432 16.47 14.91 17.33
CA THR A 432 16.54 14.82 15.86
C THR A 432 16.42 13.37 15.44
N TRP A 433 16.33 13.13 14.14
CA TRP A 433 16.45 11.80 13.56
C TRP A 433 17.80 11.67 12.85
N ARG A 434 18.42 10.52 12.99
CA ARG A 434 19.60 10.11 12.24
C ARG A 434 19.11 9.13 11.19
N ASP A 435 19.14 9.53 9.93
CA ASP A 435 18.70 8.70 8.81
C ASP A 435 19.54 7.41 8.65
N TYR A 436 19.03 6.44 7.90
CA TYR A 436 19.59 5.10 7.79
C TYR A 436 21.07 5.09 7.40
N ASP A 437 21.46 5.96 6.46
CA ASP A 437 22.83 6.05 5.91
C ASP A 437 23.84 6.72 6.86
N ARG A 438 23.34 7.26 7.98
CA ARG A 438 24.12 7.91 9.04
C ARG A 438 24.33 7.00 10.24
N VAL A 439 23.61 5.89 10.34
CA VAL A 439 23.82 4.90 11.40
C VAL A 439 25.12 4.13 11.14
N GLY A 440 25.94 3.96 12.18
CA GLY A 440 27.30 3.43 12.08
C GLY A 440 28.35 4.38 11.51
N ALA A 441 27.98 5.63 11.16
CA ALA A 441 28.94 6.64 10.74
C ALA A 441 29.92 7.01 11.87
N ALA A 442 31.04 7.65 11.53
CA ALA A 442 32.10 7.97 12.50
C ALA A 442 31.65 8.89 13.67
N ASP A 443 30.54 9.59 13.49
CA ASP A 443 29.91 10.48 14.47
C ASP A 443 28.70 9.86 15.16
N ASP A 444 28.36 8.59 14.88
CA ASP A 444 27.28 7.86 15.54
C ASP A 444 27.61 7.65 17.04
N PRO A 445 26.75 8.13 17.97
CA PRO A 445 26.92 7.91 19.41
C PRO A 445 26.92 6.42 19.83
N GLY A 446 26.35 5.53 19.02
CA GLY A 446 26.25 4.10 19.30
C GLY A 446 25.40 3.81 20.54
N TYR A 447 24.19 4.37 20.56
CA TYR A 447 23.26 4.27 21.69
C TYR A 447 22.97 2.81 22.09
N ARG A 448 22.86 2.59 23.41
CA ARG A 448 22.68 1.27 24.01
C ARG A 448 21.60 1.29 25.06
N SER A 449 20.90 0.17 25.18
CA SER A 449 19.99 -0.14 26.27
C SER A 449 20.69 -0.18 27.62
N ALA A 450 19.89 -0.22 28.70
CA ALA A 450 20.38 -0.34 30.07
C ALA A 450 21.25 -1.59 30.32
N ASP A 451 21.07 -2.66 29.54
CA ASP A 451 21.89 -3.89 29.63
C ASP A 451 23.14 -3.87 28.73
N GLY A 452 23.35 -2.80 27.97
CA GLY A 452 24.51 -2.59 27.11
C GLY A 452 24.34 -3.10 25.68
N THR A 453 23.20 -3.69 25.33
CA THR A 453 22.84 -4.09 23.97
C THR A 453 22.71 -2.83 23.08
N PRO A 454 23.37 -2.78 21.89
CA PRO A 454 23.07 -1.72 20.92
C PRO A 454 21.60 -1.76 20.53
N PHE A 455 20.97 -0.60 20.36
CA PHE A 455 19.60 -0.57 19.82
C PHE A 455 19.57 -1.00 18.35
N THR A 456 20.48 -0.42 17.55
CA THR A 456 20.62 -0.73 16.12
C THR A 456 22.07 -0.66 15.65
N ASP A 457 22.29 -1.00 14.38
CA ASP A 457 23.52 -0.81 13.63
C ASP A 457 23.24 -0.65 12.12
N ALA A 458 24.27 -0.28 11.36
CA ALA A 458 24.17 0.04 9.93
C ALA A 458 23.67 -1.12 9.04
N SER A 459 23.68 -2.37 9.54
CA SER A 459 23.17 -3.52 8.78
C SER A 459 21.66 -3.74 8.95
N LYS A 460 21.03 -3.01 9.87
CA LYS A 460 19.58 -3.04 10.12
C LYS A 460 18.86 -1.85 9.52
N GLU A 461 19.48 -0.68 9.53
CA GLU A 461 18.87 0.52 8.95
C GLU A 461 19.04 0.56 7.44
N VAL A 462 17.91 0.52 6.72
CA VAL A 462 17.87 0.26 5.27
C VAL A 462 16.93 1.16 4.50
N THR A 463 16.03 1.87 5.16
CA THR A 463 15.01 2.74 4.55
C THR A 463 15.36 4.21 4.77
N ASP A 464 15.36 5.01 3.69
CA ASP A 464 15.50 6.47 3.78
C ASP A 464 14.19 7.08 4.34
N ILE A 465 14.29 7.80 5.46
CA ILE A 465 13.11 8.38 6.11
C ILE A 465 12.39 9.41 5.22
N HIS A 466 13.11 10.11 4.34
CA HIS A 466 12.55 11.09 3.42
C HIS A 466 11.85 10.40 2.25
N GLU A 467 12.37 9.27 1.75
CA GLU A 467 11.63 8.45 0.79
C GLU A 467 10.34 7.88 1.38
N LEU A 468 10.38 7.40 2.63
CA LEU A 468 9.18 6.95 3.35
C LEU A 468 8.19 8.08 3.57
N ALA A 469 8.65 9.26 4.02
CA ALA A 469 7.82 10.44 4.21
C ALA A 469 7.07 10.82 2.93
N ARG A 470 7.78 10.76 1.80
CA ARG A 470 7.25 11.04 0.47
C ARG A 470 6.21 10.00 0.04
N SER A 471 6.47 8.73 0.29
CA SER A 471 5.53 7.63 0.05
C SER A 471 4.21 7.81 0.83
N LEU A 472 4.29 8.33 2.07
CA LEU A 472 3.13 8.66 2.90
C LEU A 472 2.37 9.93 2.47
N ALA A 473 3.07 10.93 1.91
CA ALA A 473 2.55 12.29 1.78
C ALA A 473 2.23 12.73 0.34
N GLU A 474 2.99 12.26 -0.65
CA GLU A 474 2.85 12.71 -2.04
C GLU A 474 1.98 11.79 -2.90
N GLN A 475 1.80 10.54 -2.46
CA GLN A 475 1.10 9.54 -3.24
C GLN A 475 -0.40 9.86 -3.35
N PRO A 476 -1.00 9.81 -4.56
CA PRO A 476 -2.42 10.08 -4.74
C PRO A 476 -3.31 8.88 -4.37
N LEU A 477 -2.68 7.73 -4.14
CA LEU A 477 -3.25 6.53 -3.54
C LEU A 477 -2.51 6.28 -2.22
N ASP A 478 -3.21 5.74 -1.25
CA ASP A 478 -2.78 5.59 0.13
C ASP A 478 -1.55 4.70 0.32
N PHE A 479 -0.75 5.02 1.34
CA PHE A 479 0.24 4.10 1.91
C PHE A 479 -0.44 3.14 2.88
N THR A 480 -1.34 3.65 3.74
CA THR A 480 -2.13 2.87 4.69
C THR A 480 -3.61 2.87 4.31
N GLU A 481 -4.20 1.68 4.25
CA GLU A 481 -5.60 1.51 3.87
C GLU A 481 -6.53 1.75 5.07
N GLN A 482 -7.33 2.82 4.98
CA GLN A 482 -8.26 3.24 6.04
C GLN A 482 -9.49 2.34 6.12
N TYR A 483 -9.94 1.79 4.98
CA TYR A 483 -11.21 1.07 4.86
C TYR A 483 -11.03 -0.40 4.46
N PHE A 484 -10.01 -1.05 5.01
CA PHE A 484 -9.68 -2.45 4.72
C PHE A 484 -10.89 -3.37 4.95
N PRO A 485 -11.38 -4.13 3.95
CA PRO A 485 -12.59 -4.93 4.09
C PRO A 485 -12.42 -6.09 5.08
N THR A 486 -13.17 -6.09 6.18
CA THR A 486 -13.13 -7.20 7.16
C THR A 486 -13.45 -8.54 6.51
N LYS A 487 -14.34 -8.54 5.51
CA LYS A 487 -14.70 -9.75 4.78
C LYS A 487 -13.49 -10.44 4.14
N LEU A 488 -12.52 -9.67 3.65
CA LEU A 488 -11.32 -10.23 3.02
C LEU A 488 -10.55 -11.12 4.00
N VAL A 489 -10.26 -10.63 5.21
CA VAL A 489 -9.59 -11.43 6.25
C VAL A 489 -10.44 -12.63 6.67
N THR A 490 -11.73 -12.42 6.95
CA THR A 490 -12.58 -13.52 7.42
C THR A 490 -12.80 -14.62 6.38
N ASP A 491 -12.78 -14.30 5.08
CA ASP A 491 -12.83 -15.30 4.02
C ASP A 491 -11.55 -16.16 4.03
N LEU A 492 -10.40 -15.59 4.37
CA LEU A 492 -9.12 -16.30 4.43
C LEU A 492 -8.99 -17.18 5.68
N GLU A 493 -9.45 -16.69 6.83
CA GLU A 493 -9.59 -17.50 8.06
C GLU A 493 -10.55 -18.67 7.85
N LEU A 494 -11.60 -18.46 7.06
CA LEU A 494 -12.59 -19.47 6.67
C LEU A 494 -12.29 -20.07 5.29
N SER A 495 -11.01 -20.12 4.90
CA SER A 495 -10.56 -20.69 3.62
C SER A 495 -11.05 -22.12 3.40
N ASP A 496 -11.25 -22.88 4.48
CA ASP A 496 -11.78 -24.24 4.43
C ASP A 496 -13.29 -24.36 4.18
N SER A 497 -14.02 -23.23 4.25
CA SER A 497 -15.47 -23.21 4.03
C SER A 497 -15.83 -23.49 2.56
N PRO A 498 -16.96 -24.16 2.27
CA PRO A 498 -17.40 -24.41 0.89
C PRO A 498 -17.56 -23.13 0.05
N GLN A 499 -17.89 -22.01 0.69
CA GLN A 499 -18.10 -20.71 0.05
C GLN A 499 -16.79 -20.10 -0.46
N VAL A 500 -15.68 -20.33 0.22
CA VAL A 500 -14.36 -19.84 -0.19
C VAL A 500 -13.65 -20.86 -1.07
N LYS A 501 -13.70 -22.15 -0.72
CA LYS A 501 -13.11 -23.24 -1.52
C LYS A 501 -13.58 -23.28 -2.98
N ARG A 502 -14.81 -22.83 -3.27
CA ARG A 502 -15.32 -22.79 -4.65
C ARG A 502 -14.49 -21.89 -5.58
N LEU A 503 -13.74 -20.94 -5.02
CA LEU A 503 -12.85 -20.05 -5.78
C LEU A 503 -11.58 -20.77 -6.23
N VAL A 504 -11.14 -21.82 -5.52
CA VAL A 504 -9.94 -22.58 -5.82
C VAL A 504 -10.31 -23.71 -6.81
N VAL A 505 -10.50 -23.34 -8.07
CA VAL A 505 -10.89 -24.25 -9.15
C VAL A 505 -9.68 -24.98 -9.74
N HIS A 506 -8.55 -24.30 -9.83
CA HIS A 506 -7.28 -24.77 -10.41
C HIS A 506 -6.15 -24.76 -9.36
N PRO A 507 -6.16 -25.67 -8.36
CA PRO A 507 -5.16 -25.67 -7.30
C PRO A 507 -3.71 -25.83 -7.81
N GLU A 508 -3.51 -26.47 -8.97
CA GLU A 508 -2.22 -26.56 -9.65
C GLU A 508 -1.67 -25.19 -10.08
N GLY A 509 -2.53 -24.17 -10.21
CA GLY A 509 -2.18 -22.81 -10.60
C GLY A 509 -1.16 -22.14 -9.70
N LEU A 510 -1.10 -22.54 -8.43
CA LEU A 510 -0.09 -22.11 -7.46
C LEU A 510 1.35 -22.44 -7.89
N THR A 511 1.52 -23.50 -8.69
CA THR A 511 2.83 -24.00 -9.12
C THR A 511 3.01 -24.00 -10.64
N ALA A 512 2.02 -23.49 -11.38
CA ALA A 512 1.98 -23.56 -12.84
C ALA A 512 3.02 -22.64 -13.52
N ASN A 513 3.47 -21.59 -12.84
CA ASN A 513 4.41 -20.61 -13.37
C ASN A 513 5.61 -20.40 -12.41
N PRO A 514 6.78 -19.93 -12.91
CA PRO A 514 7.93 -19.60 -12.07
C PRO A 514 7.57 -18.58 -10.98
N THR A 515 8.16 -18.72 -9.80
CA THR A 515 7.90 -17.83 -8.65
C THR A 515 9.20 -17.30 -8.07
N LEU A 516 9.30 -15.98 -7.92
CA LEU A 516 10.31 -15.33 -7.08
C LEU A 516 9.74 -15.15 -5.66
N THR A 517 10.47 -15.59 -4.65
CA THR A 517 10.15 -15.28 -3.25
C THR A 517 11.30 -14.49 -2.64
N VAL A 518 10.99 -13.32 -2.09
CA VAL A 518 11.91 -12.49 -1.33
C VAL A 518 11.36 -12.35 0.08
N LEU A 519 12.16 -12.66 1.10
CA LEU A 519 11.75 -12.60 2.50
C LEU A 519 12.61 -11.60 3.27
N ALA A 520 11.99 -10.92 4.23
CA ALA A 520 12.68 -10.12 5.21
C ALA A 520 13.59 -11.02 6.07
N GLY A 521 14.79 -10.53 6.37
CA GLY A 521 15.77 -11.23 7.18
C GLY A 521 15.46 -11.17 8.67
N ASP A 522 14.84 -10.08 9.11
CA ASP A 522 14.41 -9.77 10.47
C ASP A 522 12.89 -9.47 10.51
N GLY A 523 12.35 -9.10 11.68
CA GLY A 523 10.95 -8.76 11.85
C GLY A 523 9.94 -9.91 11.92
N LEU A 524 8.69 -9.62 11.54
CA LEU A 524 7.49 -10.42 11.80
C LEU A 524 7.55 -11.86 11.26
N LEU A 525 8.17 -12.04 10.10
CA LEU A 525 8.19 -13.30 9.35
C LEU A 525 9.57 -13.94 9.27
N ALA A 526 10.58 -13.34 9.91
CA ALA A 526 11.96 -13.80 9.92
C ALA A 526 12.11 -15.27 10.33
N GLY A 527 12.98 -16.00 9.63
CA GLY A 527 13.33 -17.38 9.93
C GLY A 527 12.24 -18.41 9.64
N ARG A 528 11.11 -18.02 9.06
CA ARG A 528 9.98 -18.91 8.71
C ARG A 528 10.02 -19.33 7.25
N ILE A 529 11.16 -19.86 6.82
CA ILE A 529 11.36 -20.31 5.43
C ILE A 529 10.90 -21.77 5.31
N PRO A 530 9.86 -22.09 4.51
CA PRO A 530 9.53 -23.47 4.19
C PRO A 530 10.75 -24.21 3.64
N THR A 531 10.97 -25.44 4.10
CA THR A 531 12.21 -26.20 3.80
C THR A 531 12.43 -26.52 2.33
N ASP A 532 11.36 -26.46 1.54
CA ASP A 532 11.30 -26.69 0.10
C ASP A 532 11.36 -25.39 -0.73
N LEU A 533 11.35 -24.22 -0.08
CA LEU A 533 11.56 -22.93 -0.72
C LEU A 533 13.02 -22.48 -0.64
N HIS A 534 13.47 -21.81 -1.69
CA HIS A 534 14.79 -21.20 -1.80
C HIS A 534 14.66 -19.70 -2.06
N PRO A 535 14.16 -18.93 -1.07
CA PRO A 535 13.91 -17.50 -1.25
C PRO A 535 15.22 -16.72 -1.30
N VAL A 536 15.14 -15.51 -1.87
CA VAL A 536 16.10 -14.46 -1.58
C VAL A 536 15.78 -13.94 -0.19
N VAL A 537 16.76 -13.93 0.72
CA VAL A 537 16.59 -13.36 2.05
C VAL A 537 17.30 -12.01 2.08
N ALA A 538 16.59 -10.94 2.42
CA ALA A 538 17.10 -9.58 2.56
C ALA A 538 17.57 -9.36 4.01
N PRO A 539 18.88 -9.44 4.32
CA PRO A 539 19.36 -9.41 5.70
C PRO A 539 19.09 -8.05 6.35
N GLY A 540 18.66 -8.04 7.62
CA GLY A 540 18.39 -6.82 8.38
C GLY A 540 17.04 -6.17 8.09
N TYR A 541 16.32 -6.62 7.05
CA TYR A 541 15.06 -5.99 6.64
C TYR A 541 13.94 -6.41 7.59
N GLN A 542 13.10 -5.46 7.96
CA GLN A 542 11.79 -5.68 8.59
C GLN A 542 10.72 -5.97 7.52
N HIS A 543 9.49 -6.20 7.98
CA HIS A 543 8.37 -6.52 7.12
C HIS A 543 8.13 -5.47 6.03
N LEU A 544 8.12 -4.17 6.37
CA LEU A 544 7.88 -3.11 5.40
C LEU A 544 9.10 -2.77 4.54
N ASP A 545 10.31 -3.08 5.00
CA ASP A 545 11.54 -2.73 4.28
C ASP A 545 11.68 -3.44 2.94
N VAL A 546 10.96 -4.56 2.72
CA VAL A 546 10.91 -5.16 1.38
C VAL A 546 10.21 -4.28 0.34
N LEU A 547 9.54 -3.21 0.77
CA LEU A 547 8.94 -2.19 -0.08
C LEU A 547 9.64 -0.83 -0.01
N THR A 548 10.14 -0.47 1.18
CA THR A 548 10.59 0.90 1.49
C THR A 548 12.09 1.09 1.47
N ALA A 549 12.89 0.01 1.43
CA ALA A 549 14.35 0.13 1.49
C ALA A 549 14.91 1.04 0.38
N ALA A 550 15.90 1.85 0.76
CA ALA A 550 16.56 2.79 -0.11
C ALA A 550 17.37 2.08 -1.22
N PRO A 551 17.50 2.66 -2.42
CA PRO A 551 18.14 2.01 -3.57
C PRO A 551 19.59 1.59 -3.32
N VAL A 552 20.29 2.30 -2.43
CA VAL A 552 21.69 2.05 -2.05
C VAL A 552 21.76 1.83 -0.55
N GLN A 553 22.28 0.67 -0.18
CA GLN A 553 22.40 0.25 1.21
C GLN A 553 23.69 0.80 1.85
N ASN A 554 23.78 0.73 3.17
CA ASN A 554 24.93 1.21 3.96
C ASN A 554 26.30 0.61 3.54
N ASP A 555 26.30 -0.57 2.92
CA ASP A 555 27.51 -1.20 2.38
C ASP A 555 27.87 -0.76 0.95
N GLY A 556 27.11 0.20 0.39
CA GLY A 556 27.22 0.74 -0.96
C GLY A 556 26.67 -0.16 -2.06
N ARG A 557 26.00 -1.27 -1.73
CA ARG A 557 25.39 -2.17 -2.71
C ARG A 557 23.94 -1.77 -3.02
N PRO A 558 23.43 -2.13 -4.21
CA PRO A 558 22.01 -2.02 -4.50
C PRO A 558 21.18 -2.87 -3.54
N GLU A 559 19.99 -2.39 -3.21
CA GLU A 559 19.04 -3.13 -2.38
C GLU A 559 18.58 -4.44 -3.09
N PRO A 560 18.43 -5.56 -2.34
CA PRO A 560 18.28 -6.89 -2.91
C PRO A 560 16.90 -7.19 -3.52
N VAL A 561 15.83 -6.52 -3.10
CA VAL A 561 14.45 -6.79 -3.53
C VAL A 561 14.23 -6.32 -4.96
N SER A 562 14.41 -5.04 -5.26
CA SER A 562 14.27 -4.50 -6.63
C SER A 562 15.29 -5.09 -7.58
N THR A 563 16.51 -5.38 -7.09
CA THR A 563 17.51 -6.10 -7.87
C THR A 563 17.00 -7.49 -8.31
N SER A 564 16.34 -8.21 -7.39
CA SER A 564 15.77 -9.53 -7.67
C SER A 564 14.55 -9.44 -8.57
N LEU A 565 13.66 -8.47 -8.36
CA LEU A 565 12.48 -8.23 -9.20
C LEU A 565 12.87 -7.88 -10.64
N ALA A 566 13.84 -6.97 -10.83
CA ALA A 566 14.35 -6.60 -12.16
C ALA A 566 14.99 -7.82 -12.86
N ALA A 567 15.76 -8.63 -12.13
CA ALA A 567 16.35 -9.86 -12.67
C ALA A 567 15.29 -10.92 -13.04
N PHE A 568 14.26 -11.07 -12.22
CA PHE A 568 13.13 -11.98 -12.47
C PHE A 568 12.29 -11.52 -13.66
N ALA A 569 12.04 -10.23 -13.80
CA ALA A 569 11.35 -9.66 -14.96
C ALA A 569 12.05 -10.02 -16.27
N ARG A 570 13.38 -9.93 -16.29
CA ARG A 570 14.20 -10.33 -17.45
C ARG A 570 14.03 -11.80 -17.80
N THR A 571 14.13 -12.67 -16.79
CA THR A 571 14.16 -14.12 -16.95
C THR A 571 13.39 -14.80 -15.82
N PRO A 572 12.06 -14.94 -15.95
CA PRO A 572 11.26 -15.68 -14.97
C PRO A 572 11.65 -17.16 -15.05
N ARG A 573 12.32 -17.67 -14.01
CA ARG A 573 12.79 -19.05 -13.93
C ARG A 573 12.77 -19.57 -12.51
#